data_AF-A0A1F9X0X5-F1
#
_entry.id   AF-A0A1F9X0X5-F1
#
_cell.length_a   1.000
_cell.length_b   1.000
_cell.length_c   1.000
_cell.angle_alpha   90.00
_cell.angle_beta   90.00
_cell.angle_gamma   90.00
#
_symmetry.space_group_name_H-M   'P 1'
#
loop_
_entity.id
_entity.type
_entity.pdbx_description
1 polymer ?
#
loop_
_entity_poly.entity_id
_entity_poly.type
_entity_poly.pdbx_seq_one_letter_code
_entity_poly.pdbx_strand_id
1 'polypeptide(L)'
;MAIKKRFKINDWVNWDHIVNAAVKEFYMKYEHYPNILMASTRTHAKMDAYTNITQRQRKNCITLKASKSSNQNHVGELHAFSGKGYRLEFCLDEKLPANYFYLVFDPKAKIISNTKRNRPAKPTKRPA
;
A
#
# COMPACT_ATOMS: atom_id res chain seq x y z
N MET A 1 -9.01 -7.28 18.50
CA MET A 1 -7.60 -7.66 18.72
C MET A 1 -6.87 -7.43 17.41
N ALA A 2 -5.71 -6.76 17.43
CA ALA A 2 -4.90 -6.59 16.22
C ALA A 2 -3.86 -7.71 16.15
N ILE A 3 -3.67 -8.29 14.97
CA ILE A 3 -2.71 -9.38 14.73
C ILE A 3 -1.54 -8.78 13.97
N LYS A 4 -0.31 -9.01 14.42
CA LYS A 4 0.90 -8.51 13.76
C LYS A 4 1.94 -9.61 13.58
N LYS A 5 2.64 -9.60 12.43
CA LYS A 5 3.74 -10.53 12.14
C LYS A 5 4.86 -9.82 11.38
N ARG A 6 6.11 -10.07 11.78
CA ARG A 6 7.31 -9.47 11.19
C ARG A 6 7.81 -10.28 10.01
N PHE A 7 8.27 -9.59 8.98
CA PHE A 7 8.92 -10.13 7.80
C PHE A 7 10.16 -9.29 7.44
N LYS A 8 11.01 -9.84 6.56
CA LYS A 8 12.25 -9.21 6.11
C LYS A 8 12.29 -9.18 4.57
N ILE A 9 12.77 -8.07 4.02
CA ILE A 9 13.04 -7.90 2.60
C ILE A 9 14.52 -8.17 2.36
N ASN A 10 14.79 -9.23 1.63
CA ASN A 10 16.15 -9.62 1.25
C ASN A 10 16.48 -9.27 -0.21
N ASP A 11 15.46 -9.10 -1.05
CA ASP A 11 15.60 -8.72 -2.45
C ASP A 11 14.69 -7.53 -2.77
N TRP A 12 15.32 -6.40 -3.07
CA TRP A 12 14.63 -5.15 -3.37
C TRP A 12 14.10 -5.09 -4.80
N VAL A 13 14.66 -5.87 -5.73
CA VAL A 13 14.16 -5.92 -7.12
C VAL A 13 12.80 -6.60 -7.15
N ASN A 14 12.59 -7.60 -6.29
CA ASN A 14 11.35 -8.38 -6.20
C ASN A 14 10.59 -8.16 -4.88
N TRP A 15 10.69 -6.96 -4.30
CA TRP A 15 10.06 -6.67 -3.00
C TRP A 15 8.54 -6.89 -3.03
N ASP A 16 7.88 -6.64 -4.16
CA ASP A 16 6.45 -6.86 -4.36
C ASP A 16 6.06 -8.34 -4.27
N HIS A 17 6.92 -9.24 -4.76
CA HIS A 17 6.74 -10.69 -4.59
C HIS A 17 6.92 -11.11 -3.14
N ILE A 18 7.91 -10.53 -2.44
CA ILE A 18 8.16 -10.81 -1.03
C ILE A 18 6.95 -10.38 -0.19
N VAL A 19 6.39 -9.20 -0.45
CA VAL A 19 5.18 -8.74 0.25
C VAL A 19 3.99 -9.65 -0.07
N ASN A 20 3.78 -10.02 -1.35
CA ASN A 20 2.73 -10.97 -1.72
C ASN A 20 2.88 -12.34 -1.03
N ALA A 21 4.10 -12.88 -0.96
CA ALA A 21 4.38 -14.14 -0.30
C ALA A 21 4.13 -14.03 1.22
N ALA A 22 4.58 -12.94 1.84
CA ALA A 22 4.35 -12.67 3.26
C ALA A 22 2.86 -12.53 3.59
N VAL A 23 2.06 -11.91 2.70
CA VAL A 23 0.60 -11.80 2.87
C VAL A 23 -0.06 -13.17 2.80
N LYS A 24 0.33 -14.03 1.85
CA LYS A 24 -0.16 -15.41 1.80
C LYS A 24 0.21 -16.17 3.06
N GLU A 25 1.45 -16.05 3.52
CA GLU A 25 1.91 -16.70 4.75
C GLU A 25 1.18 -16.18 6.00
N PHE A 26 0.85 -14.88 6.03
CA PHE A 26 0.04 -14.28 7.08
C PHE A 26 -1.38 -14.87 7.06
N TYR A 27 -2.01 -14.92 5.89
CA TYR A 27 -3.35 -15.46 5.71
C TYR A 27 -3.43 -16.95 6.07
N MET A 28 -2.48 -17.78 5.62
CA MET A 28 -2.46 -19.21 5.94
C MET A 28 -2.31 -19.47 7.45
N LYS A 29 -1.73 -18.52 8.21
CA LYS A 29 -1.54 -18.65 9.65
C LYS A 29 -2.70 -18.11 10.48
N TYR A 30 -3.33 -17.02 10.03
CA TYR A 30 -4.31 -16.27 10.83
C TYR A 30 -5.71 -16.22 10.21
N GLU A 31 -5.89 -16.80 9.02
CA GLU A 31 -7.13 -16.81 8.22
C GLU A 31 -7.71 -15.41 7.94
N HIS A 32 -6.88 -14.38 8.08
CA HIS A 32 -7.22 -12.98 7.87
C HIS A 32 -6.20 -12.31 6.98
N TYR A 33 -6.66 -11.51 6.03
CA TYR A 33 -5.78 -10.69 5.22
C TYR A 33 -5.30 -9.47 6.03
N PRO A 34 -4.00 -9.17 6.06
CA PRO A 34 -3.52 -7.94 6.65
C PRO A 34 -4.02 -6.73 5.85
N ASN A 35 -4.22 -5.62 6.54
CA ASN A 35 -4.67 -4.36 5.97
C ASN A 35 -3.67 -3.21 6.15
N ILE A 36 -2.63 -3.41 6.97
CA ILE A 36 -1.58 -2.42 7.20
C ILE A 36 -0.22 -3.10 6.96
N LEU A 37 0.66 -2.38 6.27
CA LEU A 37 2.08 -2.70 6.17
C LEU A 37 2.86 -1.63 6.94
N MET A 38 3.40 -2.01 8.10
CA MET A 38 4.25 -1.12 8.88
C MET A 38 5.71 -1.27 8.47
N ALA A 39 6.38 -0.17 8.17
CA ALA A 39 7.79 -0.16 7.80
C ALA A 39 8.45 1.12 8.32
N SER A 40 9.78 1.09 8.52
CA SER A 40 10.50 2.34 8.80
C SER A 40 10.56 3.22 7.55
N THR A 41 10.70 4.53 7.75
CA THR A 41 10.85 5.52 6.67
C THR A 41 11.92 5.13 5.66
N ARG A 42 13.05 4.55 6.13
CA ARG A 42 14.12 4.04 5.24
C ARG A 42 13.68 2.88 4.36
N THR A 43 12.91 1.95 4.93
CA THR A 43 12.39 0.77 4.22
C THR A 43 11.33 1.19 3.22
N HIS A 44 10.43 2.10 3.62
CA HIS A 44 9.40 2.66 2.76
C HIS A 44 9.99 3.47 1.60
N ALA A 45 10.97 4.34 1.84
CA ALA A 45 11.65 5.09 0.80
C ALA A 45 12.33 4.18 -0.25
N LYS A 46 12.87 3.03 0.18
CA LYS A 46 13.38 2.02 -0.77
C LYS A 46 12.25 1.41 -1.59
N MET A 47 11.14 1.01 -0.97
CA MET A 47 9.98 0.50 -1.72
C MET A 47 9.51 1.51 -2.77
N ASP A 48 9.42 2.78 -2.39
CA ASP A 48 9.04 3.86 -3.30
C ASP A 48 10.04 4.00 -4.45
N ALA A 49 11.35 4.05 -4.17
CA ALA A 49 12.38 4.14 -5.21
C ALA A 49 12.30 2.98 -6.22
N TYR A 50 12.20 1.74 -5.75
CA TYR A 50 12.12 0.56 -6.65
C TYR A 50 10.80 0.49 -7.42
N THR A 51 9.69 0.93 -6.80
CA THR A 51 8.39 1.09 -7.47
C THR A 51 8.49 2.05 -8.65
N ASN A 52 9.29 3.10 -8.53
CA ASN A 52 9.46 4.08 -9.59
C ASN A 52 10.40 3.63 -10.72
N ILE A 53 11.34 2.75 -10.41
CA ILE A 53 12.24 2.14 -11.39
C ILE A 53 11.49 1.09 -12.23
N THR A 54 10.62 0.28 -11.61
CA THR A 54 10.00 -0.87 -12.27
C THR A 54 8.52 -0.64 -12.55
N GLN A 55 8.16 -0.39 -13.82
CA GLN A 55 6.77 -0.12 -14.23
C GLN A 55 5.78 -1.26 -13.88
N ARG A 56 6.28 -2.50 -13.74
CA ARG A 56 5.50 -3.64 -13.24
C ARG A 56 4.97 -3.41 -11.83
N GLN A 57 5.80 -2.89 -10.92
CA GLN A 57 5.47 -2.73 -9.50
C GLN A 57 4.44 -1.61 -9.30
N ARG A 58 4.47 -0.58 -10.14
CA ARG A 58 3.47 0.51 -10.14
C ARG A 58 2.03 0.03 -10.28
N LYS A 59 1.78 -1.09 -11.00
CA LYS A 59 0.41 -1.59 -11.23
C LYS A 59 -0.32 -1.97 -9.94
N ASN A 60 0.43 -2.40 -8.93
CA ASN A 60 -0.10 -2.85 -7.64
C ASN A 60 0.05 -1.78 -6.55
N CYS A 61 0.60 -0.61 -6.88
CA CYS A 61 0.88 0.46 -5.94
C CYS A 61 -0.07 1.64 -6.16
N ILE A 62 -0.59 2.20 -5.07
CA ILE A 62 -1.40 3.41 -5.10
C ILE A 62 -0.50 4.56 -4.62
N THR A 63 -0.16 5.46 -5.53
CA THR A 63 0.54 6.71 -5.21
C THR A 63 -0.48 7.85 -5.06
N LEU A 64 -0.35 8.67 -4.02
CA LEU A 64 -1.10 9.91 -3.97
C LEU A 64 -0.49 10.88 -4.99
N LYS A 65 -1.28 11.30 -5.98
CA LYS A 65 -0.88 12.44 -6.82
C LYS A 65 -0.91 13.67 -5.92
N ALA A 66 0.27 14.24 -5.63
CA ALA A 66 0.35 15.58 -5.10
C ALA A 66 -0.46 16.50 -6.04
N SER A 67 -1.44 17.20 -5.49
CA SER A 67 -2.27 18.13 -6.23
C SER A 67 -1.37 19.15 -6.95
N LYS A 68 -1.40 19.14 -8.28
CA LYS A 68 -0.86 20.14 -9.22
C LYS A 68 -0.07 21.29 -8.55
N SER A 69 1.24 21.15 -8.46
CA SER A 69 2.15 22.29 -8.55
C SER A 69 3.17 22.02 -9.64
N SER A 70 3.25 22.98 -10.55
CA SER A 70 4.20 23.07 -11.65
C SER A 70 5.64 22.98 -11.16
N ASN A 71 6.46 22.29 -11.96
CA ASN A 71 7.92 22.27 -11.96
C ASN A 71 8.59 21.30 -10.96
N GLN A 72 9.40 20.40 -11.55
CA GLN A 72 10.35 19.45 -10.97
C GLN A 72 9.79 18.12 -10.41
N ASN A 73 10.07 17.02 -11.13
CA ASN A 73 10.34 15.65 -10.64
C ASN A 73 9.56 15.13 -9.40
N HIS A 74 8.26 15.38 -9.29
CA HIS A 74 7.48 14.79 -8.21
C HIS A 74 7.13 13.32 -8.51
N VAL A 75 8.02 12.46 -8.03
CA VAL A 75 7.77 11.06 -7.75
C VAL A 75 6.64 10.98 -6.70
N GLY A 76 5.50 10.38 -7.05
CA GLY A 76 4.35 10.29 -6.14
C GLY A 76 4.65 9.34 -4.97
N GLU A 77 4.25 9.72 -3.76
CA GLU A 77 4.52 8.94 -2.55
C GLU A 77 3.67 7.67 -2.50
N LEU A 78 4.33 6.52 -2.28
CA LEU A 78 3.70 5.21 -2.15
C LEU A 78 2.79 5.14 -0.90
N HIS A 79 1.48 5.14 -1.10
CA HIS A 79 0.50 5.18 0.00
C HIS A 79 -0.11 3.81 0.31
N ALA A 80 -0.31 2.96 -0.70
CA ALA A 80 -0.85 1.62 -0.49
C ALA A 80 -0.33 0.61 -1.51
N PHE A 81 -0.41 -0.66 -1.15
CA PHE A 81 -0.09 -1.80 -2.00
C PHE A 81 -1.31 -2.74 -2.07
N SER A 82 -1.78 -3.04 -3.28
CA SER A 82 -2.93 -3.90 -3.52
C SER A 82 -2.50 -5.19 -4.21
N GLY A 83 -2.97 -6.32 -3.70
CA GLY A 83 -2.86 -7.62 -4.35
C GLY A 83 -4.23 -8.24 -4.61
N LYS A 84 -4.25 -9.50 -5.03
CA LYS A 84 -5.50 -10.23 -5.28
C LYS A 84 -6.21 -10.49 -3.95
N GLY A 85 -7.28 -9.74 -3.69
CA GLY A 85 -8.15 -9.92 -2.52
C GLY A 85 -7.73 -9.17 -1.25
N TYR A 86 -6.70 -8.33 -1.32
CA TYR A 86 -6.24 -7.56 -0.17
C TYR A 86 -5.67 -6.19 -0.57
N ARG A 87 -5.66 -5.27 0.38
CA ARG A 87 -5.06 -3.94 0.24
C ARG A 87 -4.34 -3.59 1.54
N LEU A 88 -3.08 -3.21 1.41
CA LEU A 88 -2.21 -2.78 2.49
C LEU A 88 -2.04 -1.27 2.44
N GLU A 89 -2.30 -0.59 3.54
CA GLU A 89 -1.91 0.81 3.71
C GLU A 89 -0.53 0.87 4.36
N PHE A 90 0.33 1.74 3.84
CA PHE A 90 1.65 1.95 4.42
C PHE A 90 1.52 2.78 5.70
N CYS A 91 2.14 2.29 6.77
CA CYS A 91 2.23 2.97 8.05
C CYS A 91 3.71 3.07 8.43
N LEU A 92 4.18 4.28 8.71
CA LEU A 92 5.56 4.51 9.06
C LEU A 92 5.76 4.33 10.57
N ASP A 93 6.73 3.49 10.95
CA ASP A 93 7.17 3.33 12.34
C ASP A 93 8.70 3.31 12.40
N GLU A 94 9.28 4.39 12.92
CA GLU A 94 10.73 4.58 13.01
C GLU A 94 11.40 3.62 14.00
N LYS A 95 10.64 2.98 14.89
CA LYS A 95 11.17 1.96 15.79
C LYS A 95 11.52 0.66 15.07
N LEU A 96 11.15 0.54 13.79
CA LEU A 96 11.42 -0.64 12.97
C LEU A 96 12.84 -0.63 12.38
N PRO A 97 13.58 -1.74 12.50
CA PRO A 97 14.86 -1.86 11.82
C PRO A 97 14.70 -1.78 10.30
N ALA A 98 15.73 -1.27 9.62
CA ALA A 98 15.73 -1.19 8.16
C ALA A 98 15.60 -2.57 7.51
N ASN A 99 14.94 -2.63 6.35
CA ASN A 99 14.66 -3.85 5.58
C ASN A 99 13.68 -4.83 6.26
N TYR A 100 13.07 -4.45 7.39
CA TYR A 100 11.99 -5.21 8.02
C TYR A 100 10.66 -4.49 7.84
N PHE A 101 9.59 -5.28 7.77
CA PHE A 101 8.23 -4.78 7.78
C PHE A 101 7.33 -5.68 8.63
N TYR A 102 6.23 -5.13 9.12
CA TYR A 102 5.18 -5.89 9.76
C TYR A 102 3.93 -5.87 8.89
N LEU A 103 3.32 -7.03 8.75
CA LEU A 103 1.94 -7.12 8.30
C LEU A 103 1.05 -7.12 9.52
N VAL A 104 0.05 -6.24 9.50
CA VAL A 104 -0.90 -6.08 10.59
C VAL A 104 -2.31 -6.23 10.04
N PHE A 105 -3.11 -7.04 10.71
CA PHE A 105 -4.55 -7.06 10.59
C PHE A 105 -5.15 -6.33 11.78
N ASP A 106 -5.78 -5.19 11.53
CA ASP A 106 -6.56 -4.46 12.51
C ASP A 106 -7.98 -4.21 11.99
N PRO A 107 -9.01 -4.88 12.52
CA PRO A 107 -10.38 -4.70 12.07
C PRO A 107 -10.95 -3.31 12.40
N LYS A 108 -10.33 -2.56 13.31
CA LYS A 108 -10.74 -1.20 13.68
C LYS A 108 -9.97 -0.12 12.92
N ALA A 109 -8.94 -0.48 12.17
CA ALA A 109 -8.20 0.47 11.36
C ALA A 109 -9.16 1.09 10.34
N LYS A 110 -9.37 2.40 10.45
CA LYS A 110 -10.08 3.18 9.43
C LYS A 110 -9.16 3.28 8.22
N ILE A 111 -9.20 2.26 7.36
CA ILE A 111 -8.56 2.29 6.05
C ILE A 111 -9.15 3.49 5.31
N ILE A 112 -8.38 4.56 5.12
CA ILE A 112 -8.85 5.76 4.42
C ILE A 112 -8.78 5.45 2.92
N SER A 113 -9.67 4.58 2.46
CA SER A 113 -9.91 4.42 1.04
C SER A 113 -10.57 5.69 0.54
N ASN A 114 -9.77 6.61 -0.05
CA ASN A 114 -10.24 7.74 -0.86
C ASN A 114 -10.97 7.30 -2.14
N THR A 115 -11.68 6.16 -2.12
CA THR A 115 -12.80 5.91 -3.02
C THR A 115 -13.92 6.86 -2.62
N LYS A 116 -13.84 8.11 -3.10
CA LYS A 116 -15.05 8.81 -3.51
C LYS A 116 -15.74 7.87 -4.48
N ARG A 117 -16.74 7.12 -4.00
CA ARG A 117 -17.72 6.49 -4.87
C ARG A 117 -18.29 7.64 -5.70
N ASN A 118 -17.86 7.75 -6.95
CA ASN A 118 -18.60 8.51 -7.95
C ASN A 118 -19.98 7.86 -7.98
N ARG A 119 -20.92 8.43 -7.22
CA ARG A 119 -22.34 8.19 -7.45
C ARG A 119 -22.57 8.64 -8.90
N PRO A 120 -23.13 7.80 -9.78
CA PRO A 120 -23.49 8.27 -11.10
C PRO A 120 -24.43 9.47 -10.93
N ALA A 121 -24.06 10.59 -11.54
CA ALA A 121 -24.89 11.77 -11.58
C ALA A 121 -26.26 11.36 -12.15
N LYS A 122 -27.30 11.67 -11.38
CA LYS A 122 -28.70 11.50 -11.75
C LYS A 122 -28.90 12.12 -13.15
N PRO A 123 -29.46 11.41 -14.15
CA PRO A 123 -29.70 12.03 -15.45
C PRO A 123 -30.73 13.14 -15.28
N THR A 124 -30.30 14.37 -15.52
CA THR A 124 -31.18 15.53 -15.66
C THR A 124 -32.01 15.32 -16.93
N LYS A 125 -33.29 15.01 -16.76
CA LYS A 125 -34.29 15.11 -17.83
C LYS A 125 -34.27 16.56 -18.34
N ARG A 126 -33.92 16.77 -19.60
CA ARG A 126 -34.22 18.03 -20.31
C ARG A 126 -35.68 17.96 -20.80
N PRO A 127 -36.48 19.01 -20.60
CA PRO A 127 -37.76 19.15 -21.27
C PRO A 127 -37.56 19.79 -22.65
N ALA A 128 -38.29 19.27 -23.64
CA ALA A 128 -38.85 20.00 -24.78
C ALA A 128 -40.04 19.18 -25.28
#